data_AF-A0A397UX17-F1
#
_entry.id   AF-A0A397UX17-F1
#
_cell.length_a   1.000
_cell.length_b   1.000
_cell.length_c   1.000
_cell.angle_alpha   90.00
_cell.angle_beta   90.00
_cell.angle_gamma   90.00
#
_symmetry.space_group_name_H-M   'P 1'
#
loop_
_entity.id
_entity.type
_entity.pdbx_description
1 polymer ?
#
loop_
_entity_poly.entity_id
_entity_poly.type
_entity_poly.pdbx_seq_one_letter_code
_entity_poly.pdbx_strand_id
1 'polypeptide(L)' 'MSQISTKLLVHFSNVFAQLLESEYDYNVIVKVGQQSFKLHSLILYQRSTFFRQELTTATKKNNII' A
#
# COMPACT_ATOMS: atom_id res chain seq x y z
N MET A 1 -4.23 -26.31 -9.03
CA MET A 1 -4.36 -25.04 -9.78
C MET A 1 -3.82 -25.24 -11.18
N SER A 2 -4.47 -24.70 -12.22
CA SER A 2 -4.01 -24.84 -13.61
C SER A 2 -2.85 -23.86 -13.90
N GLN A 3 -1.99 -24.17 -14.89
CA GLN A 3 -0.91 -23.26 -15.31
C GLN A 3 -1.41 -21.89 -15.81
N ILE A 4 -2.64 -21.83 -16.31
CA ILE A 4 -3.30 -20.57 -16.69
C ILE A 4 -3.60 -19.74 -15.44
N SER A 5 -4.06 -20.38 -14.37
CA SER A 5 -4.34 -19.68 -13.11
C SER A 5 -3.09 -19.10 -12.44
N THR A 6 -1.94 -19.78 -12.53
CA THR A 6 -0.69 -19.27 -11.95
C THR A 6 -0.14 -18.08 -12.73
N LYS A 7 -0.17 -18.11 -14.07
CA LYS A 7 0.24 -16.96 -14.91
C LYS A 7 -0.61 -15.73 -14.66
N LEU A 8 -1.93 -15.91 -14.53
CA LEU A 8 -2.86 -14.83 -14.22
C LEU A 8 -2.55 -14.18 -12.87
N LEU A 9 -2.27 -14.99 -11.84
CA LEU A 9 -1.92 -14.49 -10.51
C LEU A 9 -0.58 -13.72 -10.51
N VAL A 10 0.43 -14.23 -11.21
CA VAL A 10 1.71 -13.53 -11.36
C VAL A 10 1.53 -12.18 -12.05
N HIS A 11 0.74 -12.15 -13.13
CA HIS A 11 0.45 -10.90 -13.85
C HIS A 11 -0.22 -9.86 -12.93
N PHE A 12 -1.28 -10.25 -12.22
CA PHE A 12 -1.95 -9.33 -11.30
C PHE A 12 -1.04 -8.90 -10.14
N SER A 13 -0.27 -9.82 -9.55
CA SER A 13 0.67 -9.49 -8.49
C SER A 13 1.68 -8.43 -8.94
N ASN A 14 2.18 -8.52 -10.18
CA ASN A 14 3.10 -7.53 -10.72
C ASN A 14 2.44 -6.17 -10.96
N VAL A 15 1.20 -6.15 -11.46
CA VAL A 15 0.44 -4.89 -11.63
C VAL A 15 0.18 -4.22 -10.28
N PHE A 16 -0.20 -4.97 -9.24
CA PHE A 16 -0.35 -4.43 -7.90
C PHE A 16 0.98 -3.95 -7.29
N ALA A 17 2.10 -4.60 -7.62
CA ALA A 17 3.42 -4.13 -7.19
C ALA A 17 3.79 -2.78 -7.81
N GLN A 18 3.34 -2.48 -9.03
CA GLN A 18 3.57 -1.16 -9.65
C GLN A 18 2.86 -0.02 -8.92
N LEU A 19 1.75 -0.30 -8.23
CA LEU A 19 1.11 0.71 -7.38
C LEU A 19 2.00 1.13 -6.20
N LEU A 20 2.88 0.24 -5.70
CA LEU A 20 3.82 0.62 -4.63
C LEU A 20 4.81 1.70 -5.09
N GLU A 21 5.20 1.68 -6.37
CA GLU A 21 6.19 2.59 -6.95
C GLU A 21 5.55 3.85 -7.58
N SER A 22 4.22 3.91 -7.63
CA SER A 22 3.48 4.98 -8.29
C SER A 22 2.96 6.00 -7.27
N GLU A 23 3.00 7.29 -7.62
CA GLU A 23 2.31 8.33 -6.84
C GLU A 23 0.82 8.47 -7.21
N TYR A 24 0.31 7.71 -8.18
CA TYR A 24 -1.09 7.79 -8.61
C TYR A 24 -2.04 7.42 -7.46
N ASP A 25 -2.99 8.30 -7.15
CA ASP A 25 -4.02 8.09 -6.12
C ASP A 25 -3.46 7.75 -4.72
N TYR A 26 -2.30 8.33 -4.36
CA TYR A 26 -1.76 8.19 -3.01
C TYR A 26 -2.70 8.81 -1.97
N ASN A 27 -2.75 8.22 -0.79
CA ASN A 27 -3.60 8.68 0.31
C ASN A 27 -2.91 8.69 1.68
N VAL A 28 -1.59 8.44 1.71
CA VAL A 28 -0.75 8.53 2.89
C VAL A 28 0.55 9.24 2.50
N ILE A 29 1.05 10.11 3.37
CA ILE A 29 2.41 10.68 3.27
C ILE A 29 3.20 10.26 4.51
N VAL A 30 4.26 9.48 4.30
CA VAL A 30 5.22 9.14 5.37
C VAL A 30 6.39 10.11 5.33
N LYS A 31 6.71 10.74 6.46
CA LYS A 31 7.85 11.66 6.58
C LYS A 31 8.97 11.00 7.37
N VAL A 32 10.19 11.00 6.80
CA VAL A 32 11.40 10.48 7.46
C VAL A 32 12.47 11.55 7.40
N GLY A 33 12.72 12.21 8.53
CA GLY A 33 13.58 13.40 8.57
C GLY A 33 13.03 14.50 7.66
N GLN A 34 13.82 14.90 6.66
CA GLN A 34 13.44 15.92 5.67
C GLN A 34 12.78 15.34 4.41
N GLN A 35 12.67 14.02 4.30
CA GLN A 35 12.10 13.35 3.12
C GLN A 35 10.62 13.03 3.33
N SER A 36 9.84 13.06 2.25
CA SER A 36 8.41 12.71 2.23
C SER A 36 8.15 11.68 1.15
N PHE A 37 7.43 10.62 1.49
CA PHE A 37 7.07 9.51 0.62
C PHE A 37 5.55 9.45 0.47
N LYS A 38 5.06 9.54 -0.76
CA LYS A 38 3.63 9.38 -1.08
C LYS A 38 3.33 7.91 -1.31
N LEU A 39 2.38 7.36 -0.56
CA LEU A 39 2.12 5.93 -0.48
C LEU A 39 0.61 5.65 -0.37
N HIS A 40 0.24 4.37 -0.45
CA HIS A 40 -1.14 3.90 -0.32
C HIS A 40 -1.33 3.13 0.99
N SER A 41 -2.27 3.57 1.81
CA SER A 41 -2.65 2.92 3.08
C SER A 41 -2.96 1.43 2.92
N LEU A 42 -3.67 1.03 1.86
CA LEU A 42 -4.02 -0.37 1.63
C LEU A 42 -2.80 -1.27 1.39
N ILE A 43 -1.80 -0.76 0.66
CA ILE A 43 -0.56 -1.49 0.39
C ILE A 43 0.25 -1.61 1.69
N LEU A 44 0.37 -0.51 2.45
CA LEU A 44 1.05 -0.49 3.74
C LEU A 44 0.40 -1.45 4.75
N TYR A 45 -0.93 -1.43 4.86
CA TYR A 45 -1.72 -2.31 5.71
C TYR A 45 -1.45 -3.79 5.39
N GLN A 46 -1.37 -4.14 4.11
CA GLN A 46 -1.18 -5.52 3.70
C GLN A 46 0.26 -6.00 3.89
N ARG A 47 1.26 -5.13 3.69
CA ARG A 47 2.68 -5.50 3.65
C ARG A 47 3.45 -5.32 4.97
N SER A 48 2.90 -4.62 5.95
CA SER A 48 3.61 -4.32 7.21
C SER A 48 2.69 -4.48 8.42
N THR A 49 3.13 -5.29 9.39
CA THR A 49 2.42 -5.45 10.67
C THR A 49 2.39 -4.16 11.47
N PHE A 50 3.46 -3.35 11.39
CA PHE A 50 3.51 -2.02 11.98
C PHE A 50 2.41 -1.11 11.40
N PHE A 51 2.40 -0.93 10.07
CA PHE A 51 1.38 -0.07 9.45
C PHE A 51 -0.03 -0.64 9.59
N ARG A 52 -0.20 -1.97 9.65
CA ARG A 52 -1.48 -2.59 9.96
C ARG A 52 -2.00 -2.15 11.32
N GLN A 53 -1.16 -2.15 12.35
CA GLN A 53 -1.52 -1.73 13.70
C GLN A 53 -1.81 -0.22 13.75
N GLU A 54 -0.93 0.59 13.17
CA GLU A 54 -1.08 2.05 13.13
C GLU A 54 -2.36 2.47 12.39
N LEU A 55 -2.60 1.93 11.18
CA LEU A 55 -3.79 2.27 10.37
C LEU A 55 -5.10 1.76 11.00
N THR A 56 -5.06 0.69 11.78
CA THR A 56 -6.25 0.18 12.50
C THR A 56 -6.59 1.05 13.70
N THR A 57 -5.56 1.57 14.38
CA THR A 57 -5.71 2.33 15.63
C THR A 57 -5.84 3.83 15.38
N ALA A 58 -5.40 4.30 14.21
CA ALA A 58 -5.55 5.68 13.76
C ALA A 58 -7.04 6.08 13.83
N THR A 59 -7.37 6.96 14.77
CA THR A 59 -8.69 7.58 14.81
C THR A 59 -8.82 8.44 13.57
N LYS A 60 -9.78 8.15 12.68
CA LYS A 60 -10.08 8.93 11.47
C LYS A 60 -10.53 10.35 11.85
N LYS A 61 -9.57 11.20 12.23
CA LYS A 61 -9.81 12.63 12.38
C LYS A 61 -9.78 13.19 10.96
N ASN A 62 -10.97 13.35 10.38
CA ASN A 62 -11.21 13.99 9.08
C ASN A 62 -10.56 13.31 7.84
N ASN A 63 -10.54 11.97 7.78
CA ASN A 63 -10.03 11.22 6.62
C ASN A 63 -8.56 11.46 6.25
N ILE A 64 -7.75 12.01 7.16
CA ILE A 64 -6.31 12.21 6.97
C ILE A 64 -5.59 11.30 7.98
N ILE A 65 -4.76 10.39 7.47
CA ILE A 65 -3.73 9.67 8.21
C ILE A 65 -2.38 10.19 7.71
#